data_AF-T2IJR9-F1
#
_entry.id   AF-T2IJR9-F1
#
_cell.length_a   1.000
_cell.length_b   1.000
_cell.length_c   1.000
_cell.angle_alpha   90.00
_cell.angle_beta   90.00
_cell.angle_gamma   90.00
#
_symmetry.space_group_name_H-M   'P 1'
#
loop_
_entity.id
_entity.type
_entity.pdbx_description
1 polymer ?
#
loop_
_entity_poly.entity_id
_entity_poly.type
_entity_poly.pdbx_seq_one_letter_code
_entity_poly.pdbx_strand_id
1 'polypeptide(L)' 'MRKNIKRLHFRFQKHHIQSLTVSIGVANFPQHGLTGEEAIHHADLALFAAKKQGRDRTIIYTEELSDNNKE' A
#
# COMPACT_ATOMS: atom_id res chain seq x y z
N MET A 1 -1.99 11.80 2.49
CA MET A 1 -1.68 11.60 1.05
C MET A 1 -2.80 10.89 0.27
N ARG A 2 -3.13 9.60 0.52
CA ARG A 2 -4.16 8.83 -0.24
C ARG A 2 -5.49 9.57 -0.47
N LYS A 3 -6.09 10.11 0.59
CA LYS A 3 -7.38 10.83 0.51
C LYS A 3 -7.31 12.03 -0.45
N ASN A 4 -6.15 12.67 -0.60
CA ASN A 4 -5.98 13.79 -1.52
C ASN A 4 -6.00 13.30 -2.98
N ILE A 5 -5.33 12.19 -3.28
CA ILE A 5 -5.35 11.57 -4.62
C ILE A 5 -6.78 11.23 -5.04
N LYS A 6 -7.59 10.68 -4.12
CA LYS A 6 -8.99 10.33 -4.39
C LYS A 6 -9.88 11.54 -4.75
N ARG A 7 -9.54 12.74 -4.29
CA ARG A 7 -10.29 13.97 -4.58
C ARG A 7 -9.81 14.68 -5.84
N LEU A 8 -8.73 14.22 -6.47
CA LEU A 8 -8.24 14.83 -7.69
C LEU A 8 -9.11 14.41 -8.88
N HIS A 9 -9.64 15.40 -9.60
CA HIS A 9 -10.28 15.19 -10.88
C HIS A 9 -9.19 14.97 -11.93
N PHE A 10 -8.77 13.72 -12.11
CA PHE A 10 -7.74 13.38 -13.07
C PHE A 10 -8.28 13.45 -14.50
N ARG A 11 -7.56 14.19 -15.36
CA ARG A 11 -7.78 14.20 -16.81
C ARG A 11 -6.62 13.45 -17.45
N PHE A 12 -6.93 12.41 -18.21
CA PHE A 12 -5.95 11.71 -19.03
C PHE A 12 -6.36 11.82 -20.48
N GLN A 13 -5.55 12.52 -21.27
CA GLN A 13 -5.92 13.00 -22.61
C GLN A 13 -7.24 13.81 -22.57
N LYS A 14 -8.25 13.40 -23.34
CA LYS A 14 -9.58 14.03 -23.40
C LYS A 14 -10.60 13.39 -22.45
N HIS A 15 -10.21 12.39 -21.66
CA HIS A 15 -11.12 11.66 -20.77
C HIS A 15 -10.92 12.04 -19.30
N HIS A 16 -12.04 12.19 -18.60
CA HIS A 16 -12.06 12.33 -17.15
C HIS A 16 -12.00 10.93 -16.49
N ILE A 17 -11.02 10.71 -15.63
CA ILE A 17 -10.95 9.50 -14.81
C ILE A 17 -11.84 9.74 -13.60
N GLN A 18 -13.00 9.07 -13.56
CA GLN A 18 -14.02 9.28 -12.53
C GLN A 18 -13.56 8.87 -11.13
N SER A 19 -12.73 7.83 -11.00
CA SER A 19 -12.25 7.35 -9.70
C SER A 19 -10.81 6.82 -9.78
N LEU A 20 -9.85 7.64 -9.35
CA LEU A 20 -8.46 7.21 -9.15
C LEU A 20 -8.19 7.05 -7.65
N THR A 21 -7.64 5.90 -7.26
CA THR A 21 -7.26 5.62 -5.87
C THR A 21 -5.88 4.98 -5.83
N VAL A 22 -5.26 4.98 -4.66
CA VAL A 22 -3.99 4.27 -4.42
C VAL A 22 -4.10 3.40 -3.18
N SER A 23 -3.44 2.25 -3.22
CA SER A 23 -3.19 1.42 -2.04
C SER A 23 -1.74 1.63 -1.61
N ILE A 24 -1.48 1.66 -0.32
CA ILE A 24 -0.17 2.00 0.24
C ILE A 24 0.18 0.97 1.31
N GLY A 25 1.36 0.35 1.19
CA GLY A 25 2.00 -0.43 2.25
C GLY A 25 3.09 0.40 2.91
N VAL A 26 3.24 0.26 4.22
CA VAL A 26 4.22 1.03 5.02
C VAL A 26 5.00 0.08 5.91
N ALA A 27 6.33 0.21 5.93
CA ALA A 27 7.20 -0.41 6.92
C ALA A 27 8.09 0.65 7.58
N ASN A 28 8.47 0.43 8.84
CA ASN A 28 9.30 1.35 9.62
C ASN A 28 10.63 0.67 9.95
N PHE A 29 11.74 1.18 9.45
CA PHE A 29 13.06 0.71 9.86
C PHE A 29 13.46 1.37 11.19
N PRO A 30 14.05 0.65 12.16
CA PRO A 30 14.40 -0.78 12.14
C PRO A 30 13.31 -1.71 12.68
N GLN A 31 12.13 -1.19 13.03
CA GLN A 31 11.06 -1.95 13.69
C GLN A 31 10.52 -3.11 12.83
N HIS A 32 10.47 -2.94 11.52
CA HIS A 32 9.92 -3.88 10.55
C HIS A 32 11.03 -4.41 9.63
N GLY A 33 12.21 -4.68 10.18
CA GLY A 33 13.37 -5.16 9.42
C GLY A 33 14.64 -4.43 9.84
N LEU A 34 15.73 -5.18 9.94
CA LEU A 34 17.06 -4.72 10.32
C LEU A 34 17.90 -4.31 9.11
N THR A 35 17.39 -4.50 7.90
CA THR A 35 17.98 -4.04 6.64
C THR A 35 17.00 -3.23 5.80
N GLY A 36 17.51 -2.46 4.84
CA GLY A 36 16.67 -1.72 3.90
C GLY A 36 15.85 -2.67 3.02
N GLU A 37 16.44 -3.78 2.61
CA GLU A 37 15.80 -4.84 1.84
C GLU A 37 14.62 -5.47 2.60
N GLU A 38 14.81 -5.79 3.88
CA GLU A 38 13.72 -6.30 4.74
C GLU A 38 12.60 -5.28 4.91
N ALA A 39 12.92 -4.01 5.15
CA ALA A 39 11.91 -2.96 5.28
C ALA A 39 11.12 -2.77 3.97
N ILE A 40 11.78 -2.80 2.80
CA ILE A 40 11.11 -2.73 1.49
C ILE A 40 10.21 -3.95 1.27
N HIS A 41 10.72 -5.15 1.57
CA HIS A 41 9.97 -6.39 1.45
C HIS A 41 8.69 -6.36 2.31
N HIS A 42 8.80 -5.95 3.57
CA HIS A 42 7.67 -5.83 4.48
C HIS A 42 6.68 -4.72 4.08
N ALA A 43 7.16 -3.61 3.50
CA ALA A 43 6.28 -2.60 2.92
C ALA A 43 5.49 -3.15 1.72
N ASP A 44 6.09 -4.01 0.90
CA ASP A 44 5.40 -4.66 -0.21
C ASP A 44 4.35 -5.69 0.26
N LEU A 45 4.66 -6.47 1.30
CA LEU A 45 3.67 -7.37 1.94
C LEU A 45 2.45 -6.59 2.45
N ALA A 46 2.68 -5.46 3.13
CA ALA A 46 1.60 -4.58 3.57
C ALA A 46 0.81 -3.98 2.38
N LEU A 47 1.48 -3.63 1.29
CA LEU A 47 0.83 -3.14 0.07
C LEU A 47 -0.03 -4.23 -0.59
N PHE A 48 0.47 -5.46 -0.63
CA PHE A 48 -0.26 -6.61 -1.14
C PHE A 48 -1.52 -6.88 -0.32
N ALA A 49 -1.40 -6.88 1.02
CA ALA A 49 -2.55 -6.98 1.91
C ALA A 49 -3.56 -5.85 1.69
N ALA A 50 -3.09 -4.61 1.48
CA ALA A 50 -3.96 -3.48 1.17
C ALA A 50 -4.77 -3.72 -0.13
N LYS A 51 -4.14 -4.33 -1.14
CA LYS A 51 -4.80 -4.71 -2.39
C LYS A 51 -5.81 -5.84 -2.18
N LYS A 52 -5.46 -6.87 -1.40
CA LYS A 52 -6.32 -8.02 -1.10
C LYS A 52 -7.56 -7.65 -0.28
N GLN A 53 -7.41 -6.77 0.71
CA GLN A 53 -8.52 -6.37 1.58
C GLN A 53 -9.48 -5.35 0.95
N GLY A 54 -9.39 -5.07 -0.35
CA GLY A 54 -10.34 -4.19 -1.06
C GLY A 54 -9.76 -2.87 -1.57
N ARG A 55 -8.43 -2.71 -1.61
CA ARG A 55 -7.72 -1.53 -2.16
C ARG A 55 -8.11 -0.22 -1.43
N ASP A 56 -7.73 0.92 -2.02
CA ASP A 56 -7.95 2.30 -1.52
C ASP A 56 -7.71 2.45 -0.01
N ARG A 57 -6.62 1.88 0.48
CA ARG A 57 -6.27 1.89 1.90
C ARG A 57 -4.77 1.91 2.13
N THR A 58 -4.43 2.21 3.37
CA THR A 58 -3.06 2.16 3.87
C THR A 58 -2.99 1.06 4.90
N ILE A 59 -2.02 0.15 4.76
CA ILE A 59 -1.72 -0.87 5.76
C ILE A 59 -0.28 -0.67 6.20
N ILE A 60 -0.08 -0.68 7.52
CA ILE A 60 1.23 -0.71 8.12
C ILE A 60 1.57 -2.19 8.33
N TYR A 61 2.79 -2.58 7.98
CA TYR A 61 3.27 -3.92 8.21
C TYR A 61 3.20 -4.28 9.71
N THR A 62 2.86 -5.53 9.96
CA THR A 62 2.86 -6.20 11.27
C THR A 62 3.34 -7.63 11.04
N GLU A 63 3.89 -8.28 12.06
CA GLU A 63 4.45 -9.63 11.91
C GLU A 63 3.39 -10.67 11.47
N GLU A 64 2.11 -10.47 11.79
CA GLU A 64 1.03 -11.37 11.38
C GLU A 64 0.80 -11.38 9.85
N LEU A 65 1.25 -10.34 9.14
CA LEU A 65 1.14 -10.27 7.68
C LEU A 65 2.11 -11.24 6.98
N SER A 66 3.22 -11.61 7.62
CA SER A 66 4.19 -12.59 7.11
C SER A 66 3.61 -14.00 7.11
N ASP A 67 2.82 -14.34 8.13
CA ASP A 67 2.26 -15.69 8.31
C ASP A 67 1.09 -15.97 7.37
N ASN A 68 0.30 -14.95 7.04
CA ASN A 68 -0.85 -15.06 6.13
C ASN A 68 -0.48 -15.24 4.64
N ASN A 69 0.79 -15.10 4.26
CA ASN A 69 1.26 -15.30 2.88
C ASN A 69 1.90 -16.68 2.64
N LYS A 70 1.82 -17.59 3.63
CA LYS A 70 2.31 -18.99 3.52
C LYS A 70 1.23 -20.00 3.10
N GLU A 71 0.00 -19.56 2.84
CA GLU A 71 -1.10 -20.35 2.25
C GLU A 71 -1.29 -20.01 0.76
#